data_AF-A0A7Y4X8I5-F1
#
_entry.id   AF-A0A7Y4X8I5-F1
#
_cell.length_a   1.000
_cell.length_b   1.000
_cell.length_c   1.000
_cell.angle_alpha   90.00
_cell.angle_beta   90.00
_cell.angle_gamma   90.00
#
_symmetry.space_group_name_H-M   'P 1'
#
loop_
_entity.id
_entity.type
_entity.pdbx_description
1 polymer ?
#
loop_
_entity_poly.entity_id
_entity_poly.type
_entity_poly.pdbx_seq_one_letter_code
_entity_poly.pdbx_strand_id
1 'polypeptide(L)'
;MANALDDAKPFLLTTVRCLWLIATLWLCGAAYAQTPINLRVSVTRHEPRLITIKSASAPLHQIAAQLSAQLKIPIHVSPLLRKQTPELELENWTLDHVARQLAPIVYADTETKTDGSAPRVLALYLQAVNEPLPLLEASLPRANSVVLIEGSTDDEPEPSKEDKGEVDEKQPLSVVYRQGLLSLHAKEQPLRTVLEAVAARLNVACDTQQAASEKITMTLTPNAPVEILRKLSAQLVLYQRHDWRRGEQVLLRIVATSPASRPRSEED
;
A
#
# COMPACT_ATOMS: atom_id res chain seq x y z
N MET A 1 -6.52 -66.10 36.92
CA MET A 1 -5.72 -67.11 36.19
C MET A 1 -6.20 -67.13 34.76
N ALA A 2 -5.25 -67.06 33.82
CA ALA A 2 -5.38 -67.22 32.36
C ALA A 2 -6.17 -66.12 31.62
N ASN A 3 -5.81 -65.65 30.42
CA ASN A 3 -4.62 -65.72 29.54
C ASN A 3 -4.94 -64.82 28.33
N ALA A 4 -3.95 -64.58 27.47
CA ALA A 4 -3.95 -63.92 26.14
C ALA A 4 -3.65 -62.41 26.16
N LEU A 5 -2.51 -61.88 25.69
CA LEU A 5 -1.49 -62.36 24.74
C LEU A 5 -2.07 -62.92 23.44
N ASP A 6 -2.36 -62.07 22.46
CA ASP A 6 -1.65 -62.06 21.18
C ASP A 6 -2.21 -60.96 20.25
N ASP A 7 -1.28 -60.24 19.62
CA ASP A 7 -1.25 -59.91 18.18
C ASP A 7 -0.67 -58.51 17.92
N ALA A 8 0.66 -58.48 17.86
CA ALA A 8 1.43 -57.44 17.22
C ALA A 8 2.02 -58.02 15.92
N LYS A 9 1.53 -57.56 14.76
CA LYS A 9 2.16 -57.76 13.44
C LYS A 9 2.01 -56.53 12.53
N PRO A 10 2.90 -56.38 11.53
CA PRO A 10 3.59 -55.12 11.26
C PRO A 10 2.99 -54.32 10.09
N PHE A 11 2.67 -53.05 10.33
CA PHE A 11 2.21 -52.08 9.33
C PHE A 11 3.35 -51.15 8.88
N LEU A 12 4.45 -51.71 8.38
CA LEU A 12 5.56 -50.91 7.84
C LEU A 12 6.14 -51.63 6.63
N LEU A 13 5.49 -51.58 5.46
CA LEU A 13 6.15 -51.79 4.14
C LEU A 13 5.21 -51.56 2.93
N THR A 14 4.27 -50.61 3.00
CA THR A 14 3.37 -50.31 1.86
C THR A 14 3.18 -48.81 1.59
N THR A 15 4.11 -47.96 2.03
CA THR A 15 4.05 -46.51 1.82
C THR A 15 5.21 -45.94 0.98
N VAL A 16 6.14 -46.79 0.51
CA VAL A 16 7.31 -46.32 -0.26
C VAL A 16 7.09 -46.41 -1.79
N ARG A 17 6.11 -47.18 -2.27
CA ARG A 17 5.83 -47.29 -3.73
C ARG A 17 4.81 -46.31 -4.30
N CYS A 18 3.98 -45.66 -3.48
CA CYS A 18 3.10 -44.58 -3.95
C CYS A 18 3.81 -43.22 -4.05
N LEU A 19 4.96 -43.05 -3.38
CA LEU A 19 5.72 -41.79 -3.45
C LEU A 19 6.54 -41.62 -4.74
N TRP A 20 6.76 -42.68 -5.52
CA TRP A 20 7.53 -42.60 -6.77
C TRP A 20 6.67 -42.36 -8.02
N LEU A 21 5.34 -42.46 -7.92
CA LEU A 21 4.42 -42.22 -9.04
C LEU A 21 3.83 -40.79 -9.06
N ILE A 22 4.04 -40.00 -8.00
CA ILE A 22 3.64 -38.57 -7.96
C ILE A 22 4.81 -37.67 -8.39
N ALA A 23 6.05 -38.16 -8.37
CA ALA A 23 7.24 -37.38 -8.73
C ALA A 23 7.45 -37.19 -10.24
N THR A 24 6.82 -37.99 -11.11
CA THR A 24 7.01 -37.91 -12.57
C THR A 24 5.96 -37.07 -13.29
N LEU A 25 4.86 -36.67 -12.63
CA LEU A 25 3.83 -35.81 -13.23
C LEU A 25 4.13 -34.30 -13.12
N TRP A 26 5.29 -33.91 -12.57
CA TRP A 26 5.72 -32.51 -12.45
C TRP A 26 6.75 -32.08 -13.51
N LEU A 27 7.15 -32.94 -14.44
CA LEU A 27 8.14 -32.63 -15.48
C LEU A 27 7.56 -32.34 -16.88
N CYS A 28 6.24 -32.34 -17.07
CA CYS A 28 5.64 -31.75 -18.27
C CYS A 28 5.34 -30.28 -18.03
N GLY A 29 6.39 -29.48 -17.88
CA GLY A 29 6.30 -28.04 -18.09
C GLY A 29 5.88 -27.82 -19.53
N ALA A 30 4.59 -27.57 -19.76
CA ALA A 30 4.07 -27.18 -21.05
C ALA A 30 4.83 -25.91 -21.48
N ALA A 31 5.81 -26.08 -22.37
CA ALA A 31 6.42 -25.01 -23.11
C ALA A 31 5.31 -24.43 -24.01
N TYR A 32 4.52 -23.51 -23.45
CA TYR A 32 3.60 -22.69 -24.22
C TYR A 32 4.45 -22.00 -25.29
N ALA A 33 4.27 -22.42 -26.53
CA ALA A 33 4.83 -21.75 -27.68
C ALA A 33 4.33 -20.30 -27.65
N GLN A 34 5.18 -19.39 -27.18
CA GLN A 34 4.91 -17.97 -27.19
C GLN A 34 4.96 -17.54 -28.65
N THR A 35 3.79 -17.41 -29.28
CA THR A 35 3.67 -16.67 -30.54
C THR A 35 4.38 -15.32 -30.36
N PRO A 36 5.21 -14.89 -31.33
CA PRO A 36 5.94 -13.63 -31.22
C PRO A 36 4.92 -12.49 -31.10
N ILE A 37 4.74 -12.00 -29.88
CA ILE A 37 3.85 -10.88 -29.61
C ILE A 37 4.56 -9.64 -30.15
N ASN A 38 3.95 -8.98 -31.14
CA ASN A 38 4.37 -7.66 -31.62
C ASN A 38 4.03 -6.61 -30.55
N LEU A 39 4.84 -6.58 -29.50
CA LEU A 39 4.74 -5.63 -28.39
C LEU A 39 6.13 -5.05 -28.11
N ARG A 40 6.23 -3.72 -28.25
CA ARG A 40 7.41 -2.95 -27.88
C ARG A 40 7.02 -1.89 -26.86
N VAL A 41 7.59 -2.00 -25.67
CA VAL A 41 7.49 -0.99 -24.62
C VAL A 41 8.88 -0.42 -24.36
N SER A 42 9.01 0.90 -24.42
CA SER A 42 10.25 1.60 -24.07
C SER A 42 9.97 2.78 -23.16
N VAL A 43 10.86 3.01 -22.20
CA VAL A 43 10.77 4.09 -21.23
C VAL A 43 12.05 4.92 -21.28
N THR A 44 11.93 6.25 -21.28
CA THR A 44 13.11 7.14 -21.22
C THR A 44 13.80 7.02 -19.86
N ARG A 45 15.12 7.19 -19.84
CA ARG A 45 15.92 7.09 -18.61
C ARG A 45 15.96 8.39 -17.80
N HIS A 46 15.64 9.51 -18.43
CA HIS A 46 15.67 10.83 -17.82
C HIS A 46 14.28 11.23 -17.33
N GLU A 47 14.23 12.06 -16.30
CA GLU A 47 12.99 12.66 -15.84
C GLU A 47 12.61 13.85 -16.75
N PRO A 48 11.33 14.01 -17.14
CA PRO A 48 10.22 13.12 -16.84
C PRO A 48 10.30 11.81 -17.64
N ARG A 49 9.98 10.68 -16.99
CA ARG A 49 9.91 9.38 -17.68
C ARG A 49 8.74 9.35 -18.66
N LEU A 50 9.07 9.22 -19.94
CA LEU A 50 8.13 9.11 -21.05
C LEU A 50 8.10 7.67 -21.54
N ILE A 51 6.91 7.20 -21.90
CA ILE A 51 6.61 5.83 -22.26
C ILE A 51 6.14 5.80 -23.71
N THR A 52 6.70 4.86 -24.47
CA THR A 52 6.29 4.54 -25.83
C THR A 52 5.84 3.08 -25.86
N ILE A 53 4.63 2.84 -26.34
CA ILE A 53 4.03 1.51 -26.49
C ILE A 53 3.59 1.36 -27.93
N LYS A 54 4.10 0.33 -28.61
CA LYS A 54 3.60 -0.12 -29.90
C LYS A 54 3.10 -1.55 -29.76
N SER A 55 1.81 -1.75 -29.96
CA SER A 55 1.14 -3.04 -29.87
C SER A 55 0.04 -3.16 -30.91
N ALA A 56 0.13 -4.17 -31.77
CA ALA A 56 -0.91 -4.44 -32.77
C ALA A 56 -2.11 -5.21 -32.17
N SER A 57 -1.86 -6.16 -31.27
CA SER A 57 -2.89 -6.96 -30.59
C SER A 57 -2.25 -7.81 -29.47
N ALA A 58 -1.81 -7.17 -28.39
CA ALA A 58 -1.23 -7.89 -27.25
C ALA A 58 -2.23 -7.93 -26.08
N PRO A 59 -2.37 -9.07 -25.38
CA PRO A 59 -3.14 -9.14 -24.14
C PRO A 59 -2.65 -8.12 -23.10
N LEU A 60 -3.58 -7.42 -22.45
CA LEU A 60 -3.27 -6.33 -21.53
C LEU A 60 -2.33 -6.75 -20.40
N HIS A 61 -2.48 -7.98 -19.89
CA HIS A 61 -1.59 -8.49 -18.83
C HIS A 61 -0.12 -8.59 -19.29
N GLN A 62 0.16 -8.80 -20.58
CA GLN A 62 1.52 -8.82 -21.12
C GLN A 62 2.07 -7.40 -21.28
N ILE A 63 1.23 -6.46 -21.73
CA ILE A 63 1.57 -5.03 -21.79
C ILE A 63 1.94 -4.53 -20.40
N ALA A 64 1.11 -4.82 -19.40
CA ALA A 64 1.35 -4.46 -18.01
C ALA A 64 2.61 -5.12 -17.45
N ALA A 65 2.89 -6.39 -17.77
CA ALA A 65 4.11 -7.07 -17.34
C ALA A 65 5.38 -6.44 -17.91
N GLN A 66 5.40 -6.09 -19.21
CA GLN A 66 6.54 -5.39 -19.81
C GLN A 66 6.70 -3.99 -19.21
N LEU A 67 5.61 -3.24 -19.05
CA LEU A 67 5.64 -1.91 -18.46
C LEU A 67 6.13 -1.96 -17.00
N SER A 68 5.68 -2.95 -16.23
CA SER A 68 6.15 -3.22 -14.87
C SER A 68 7.65 -3.51 -14.81
N ALA A 69 8.16 -4.34 -15.74
CA ALA A 69 9.59 -4.63 -15.83
C ALA A 69 10.44 -3.40 -16.17
N GLN A 70 9.96 -2.54 -17.08
CA GLN A 70 10.68 -1.32 -17.46
C GLN A 70 10.66 -0.26 -16.35
N LEU A 71 9.52 -0.07 -15.68
CA LEU A 71 9.36 0.94 -14.64
C LEU A 71 9.85 0.49 -13.26
N LYS A 72 10.01 -0.82 -13.05
CA LYS A 72 10.29 -1.45 -11.74
C LYS A 72 9.22 -1.14 -10.69
N ILE A 73 7.96 -1.05 -11.12
CA ILE A 73 6.79 -0.93 -10.25
C ILE A 73 5.81 -2.07 -10.56
N PRO A 74 5.21 -2.74 -9.56
CA PRO A 74 4.15 -3.71 -9.80
C PRO A 74 2.93 -3.05 -10.47
N ILE A 75 2.44 -3.69 -11.53
CA ILE A 75 1.21 -3.29 -12.22
C ILE A 75 0.24 -4.45 -12.16
N HIS A 76 -0.83 -4.29 -11.39
CA HIS A 76 -1.88 -5.28 -11.20
C HIS A 76 -2.99 -5.06 -12.22
N VAL A 77 -3.27 -6.08 -13.03
CA VAL A 77 -4.38 -6.08 -13.98
C VAL A 77 -5.51 -6.92 -13.44
N SER A 78 -6.70 -6.32 -13.36
CA SER A 78 -7.88 -7.02 -12.88
C SER A 78 -8.25 -8.21 -13.77
N PRO A 79 -8.85 -9.27 -13.22
CA PRO A 79 -9.16 -10.49 -13.97
C PRO A 79 -9.98 -10.25 -15.24
N LEU A 80 -10.90 -9.27 -15.20
CA LEU A 80 -11.77 -8.91 -16.32
C LEU A 80 -11.02 -8.27 -17.49
N LEU A 81 -9.95 -7.51 -17.20
CA LEU A 81 -9.17 -6.83 -18.24
C LEU A 81 -8.04 -7.70 -18.83
N ARG A 82 -7.64 -8.79 -18.18
CA ARG A 82 -6.46 -9.60 -18.59
C ARG A 82 -6.50 -10.11 -20.03
N LYS A 83 -7.69 -10.43 -20.53
CA LYS A 83 -7.91 -11.00 -21.88
C LYS A 83 -8.13 -9.94 -22.96
N GLN A 84 -8.25 -8.67 -22.58
CA GLN A 84 -8.43 -7.59 -23.55
C GLN A 84 -7.14 -7.40 -24.35
N THR A 85 -7.28 -7.17 -25.65
CA THR A 85 -6.16 -7.01 -26.60
C THR A 85 -6.26 -5.64 -27.26
N PRO A 86 -5.95 -4.55 -26.54
CA PRO A 86 -6.02 -3.22 -27.12
C PRO A 86 -4.92 -3.05 -28.17
N GLU A 87 -5.28 -2.48 -29.32
CA GLU A 87 -4.33 -1.99 -30.32
C GLU A 87 -3.91 -0.57 -29.90
N LEU A 88 -2.62 -0.36 -29.68
CA LEU A 88 -2.08 0.85 -29.08
C LEU A 88 -0.80 1.29 -29.78
N GLU A 89 -0.80 2.55 -30.22
CA GLU A 89 0.40 3.25 -30.67
C GLU A 89 0.51 4.56 -29.89
N LEU A 90 1.25 4.52 -28.79
CA LEU A 90 1.51 5.64 -27.90
C LEU A 90 2.98 6.01 -27.99
N GLU A 91 3.30 7.30 -28.17
CA GLU A 91 4.67 7.78 -28.29
C GLU A 91 4.93 8.93 -27.31
N ASN A 92 5.89 8.74 -26.41
CA ASN A 92 6.34 9.75 -25.44
C ASN A 92 5.25 10.24 -24.46
N TRP A 93 4.40 9.34 -23.97
CA TRP A 93 3.33 9.67 -23.02
C TRP A 93 3.79 9.53 -21.57
N THR A 94 3.16 10.27 -20.65
CA THR A 94 3.38 10.10 -19.21
C THR A 94 2.72 8.81 -18.71
N LEU A 95 3.20 8.30 -17.56
CA LEU A 95 2.64 7.09 -16.94
C LEU A 95 1.15 7.20 -16.65
N ASP A 96 0.71 8.36 -16.18
CA ASP A 96 -0.70 8.66 -15.91
C ASP A 96 -1.55 8.50 -17.18
N HIS A 97 -1.17 9.17 -18.28
CA HIS A 97 -1.91 9.11 -19.53
C HIS A 97 -1.94 7.69 -20.12
N VAL A 98 -0.80 6.99 -20.08
CA VAL A 98 -0.73 5.59 -20.53
C VAL A 98 -1.67 4.72 -19.70
N ALA A 99 -1.62 4.81 -18.37
CA ALA A 99 -2.45 3.95 -17.52
C ALA A 99 -3.95 4.20 -17.74
N ARG A 100 -4.37 5.46 -17.89
CA ARG A 100 -5.78 5.82 -18.20
C ARG A 100 -6.23 5.31 -19.56
N GLN A 101 -5.32 5.14 -20.52
CA GLN A 101 -5.62 4.52 -21.81
C GLN A 101 -5.74 2.99 -21.71
N LEU A 102 -5.02 2.38 -20.78
CA LEU A 102 -5.00 0.93 -20.59
C LEU A 102 -6.21 0.39 -19.82
N ALA A 103 -6.84 1.19 -18.96
CA ALA A 103 -7.98 0.75 -18.16
C ALA A 103 -8.95 1.90 -17.84
N PRO A 104 -10.25 1.60 -17.69
CA PRO A 104 -11.24 2.61 -17.35
C PRO A 104 -11.08 3.14 -15.92
N ILE A 105 -10.59 2.35 -14.97
CA ILE A 105 -10.30 2.79 -13.60
C ILE A 105 -8.84 2.50 -13.30
N VAL A 106 -8.14 3.49 -12.77
CA VAL A 106 -6.72 3.39 -12.44
C VAL A 106 -6.51 3.92 -11.02
N TYR A 107 -6.00 3.05 -10.17
CA TYR A 107 -5.49 3.44 -8.85
C TYR A 107 -3.97 3.40 -8.84
N ALA A 108 -3.36 4.40 -8.22
CA ALA A 108 -1.93 4.42 -7.98
C ALA A 108 -1.65 4.56 -6.49
N ASP A 109 -0.91 3.60 -5.93
CA ASP A 109 -0.39 3.72 -4.58
C ASP A 109 0.93 4.48 -4.66
N THR A 110 1.05 5.56 -3.89
CA THR A 110 2.19 6.48 -3.90
C THR A 110 2.74 6.68 -2.51
N GLU A 111 4.06 6.82 -2.42
CA GLU A 111 4.79 7.28 -1.25
C GLU A 111 5.11 8.77 -1.43
N THR A 112 4.65 9.61 -0.51
CA THR A 112 4.95 11.03 -0.49
C THR A 112 5.66 11.38 0.81
N LYS A 113 6.87 11.93 0.72
CA LYS A 113 7.56 12.49 1.87
C LYS A 113 7.11 13.93 2.11
N THR A 114 7.01 14.32 3.37
CA THR A 114 6.65 15.69 3.76
C THR A 114 7.80 16.69 3.62
N ASP A 115 9.00 16.24 3.22
CA ASP A 115 10.18 17.07 2.97
C ASP A 115 10.15 17.83 1.63
N GLY A 116 9.07 17.68 0.85
CA GLY A 116 8.90 18.31 -0.46
C GLY A 116 9.41 17.47 -1.64
N SER A 117 9.92 16.26 -1.39
CA SER A 117 10.31 15.33 -2.45
C SER A 117 9.12 14.98 -3.36
N ALA A 118 9.43 14.74 -4.63
CA ALA A 118 8.42 14.29 -5.58
C ALA A 118 7.79 12.94 -5.14
N PRO A 119 6.45 12.77 -5.28
CA PRO A 119 5.80 11.51 -4.96
C PRO A 119 6.37 10.34 -5.77
N ARG A 120 6.58 9.21 -5.11
CA ARG A 120 7.05 7.97 -5.74
C ARG A 120 5.90 7.00 -5.92
N VAL A 121 5.64 6.57 -7.14
CA VAL A 121 4.65 5.50 -7.41
C VAL A 121 5.20 4.16 -6.92
N LEU A 122 4.43 3.46 -6.10
CA LEU A 122 4.74 2.15 -5.54
C LEU A 122 4.06 1.03 -6.33
N ALA A 123 2.80 1.21 -6.72
CA ALA A 123 2.03 0.22 -7.46
C ALA A 123 0.95 0.88 -8.30
N LEU A 124 0.56 0.21 -9.39
CA LEU A 124 -0.58 0.57 -10.22
C LEU A 124 -1.60 -0.56 -10.23
N TYR A 125 -2.88 -0.21 -10.22
CA TYR A 125 -3.99 -1.14 -10.33
C TYR A 125 -4.89 -0.70 -11.49
N LEU A 126 -4.91 -1.54 -12.52
CA LEU A 126 -5.75 -1.38 -13.70
C LEU A 126 -7.04 -2.18 -13.50
N GLN A 127 -8.17 -1.49 -13.35
CA GLN A 127 -9.46 -2.09 -13.03
C GLN A 127 -10.54 -1.76 -14.06
N ALA A 128 -11.46 -2.70 -14.23
CA ALA A 128 -12.70 -2.51 -14.95
C ALA A 128 -13.71 -1.71 -14.10
N VAL A 129 -14.79 -1.28 -14.72
CA VAL A 129 -15.86 -0.54 -14.04
C VAL A 129 -16.59 -1.48 -13.06
N ASN A 130 -16.94 -0.97 -11.87
CA ASN A 130 -17.67 -1.70 -10.81
C ASN A 130 -16.91 -2.87 -10.15
N GLU A 131 -15.58 -2.94 -10.30
CA GLU A 131 -14.77 -3.87 -9.50
C GLU A 131 -14.55 -3.32 -8.08
N PRO A 132 -14.38 -4.19 -7.08
CA PRO A 132 -14.06 -3.77 -5.72
C PRO A 132 -12.71 -3.03 -5.70
N LEU A 133 -12.60 -2.04 -4.79
CA LEU A 133 -11.35 -1.32 -4.60
C LEU A 133 -10.21 -2.30 -4.25
N PRO A 134 -8.98 -2.03 -4.70
CA PRO A 134 -7.83 -2.82 -4.29
C PRO A 134 -7.71 -2.83 -2.76
N LEU A 135 -7.15 -3.88 -2.18
CA LEU A 135 -6.93 -3.92 -0.73
C LEU A 135 -6.00 -2.76 -0.32
N LEU A 136 -6.31 -2.11 0.81
CA LEU A 136 -5.61 -0.91 1.29
C LEU A 136 -4.10 -1.14 1.53
N GLU A 137 -3.70 -2.38 1.83
CA GLU A 137 -2.33 -2.73 2.23
C GLU A 137 -1.55 -3.54 1.19
N ALA A 138 -2.12 -3.80 0.01
CA ALA A 138 -1.56 -4.78 -0.94
C ALA A 138 -0.14 -4.45 -1.42
N SER A 139 0.23 -3.17 -1.52
CA SER A 139 1.54 -2.72 -2.00
C SER A 139 2.37 -2.00 -0.95
N LEU A 140 1.91 -1.94 0.30
CA LEU A 140 2.64 -1.24 1.34
C LEU A 140 3.78 -2.13 1.85
N PRO A 141 4.99 -1.56 2.09
CA PRO A 141 6.03 -2.28 2.80
C PRO A 141 5.46 -2.76 4.14
N ARG A 142 5.42 -4.08 4.35
CA ARG A 142 4.88 -4.66 5.58
C ARG A 142 5.66 -4.06 6.74
N ALA A 143 4.96 -3.41 7.67
CA ALA A 143 5.57 -3.06 8.94
C ALA A 143 6.01 -4.37 9.58
N ASN A 144 7.29 -4.49 9.98
CA ASN A 144 7.72 -5.58 10.84
C ASN A 144 7.16 -5.32 12.24
N SER A 145 5.83 -5.32 12.41
CA SER A 145 5.22 -5.35 13.72
C SER A 145 5.32 -6.80 14.22
N VAL A 146 6.27 -7.03 15.11
CA VAL A 146 6.23 -8.19 15.99
C VAL A 146 4.98 -8.02 16.84
N VAL A 147 3.91 -8.74 16.49
CA VAL A 147 2.72 -8.81 17.34
C VAL A 147 3.09 -9.64 18.55
N LEU A 148 3.61 -8.97 19.59
CA LEU A 148 3.75 -9.56 20.90
C LEU A 148 2.33 -9.66 21.47
N ILE A 149 1.71 -10.83 21.34
CA ILE A 149 0.43 -11.13 21.97
C ILE A 149 0.71 -11.37 23.46
N GLU A 150 0.83 -10.29 24.23
CA GLU A 150 0.77 -10.36 25.68
C GLU A 150 -0.70 -10.50 26.06
N GLY A 151 -1.08 -11.69 26.53
CA GLY A 151 -2.40 -11.95 27.08
C GLY A 151 -2.60 -11.13 28.35
N SER A 152 -3.44 -10.11 28.28
CA SER A 152 -3.89 -9.34 29.44
C SER A 152 -5.41 -9.44 29.53
N THR A 153 -5.84 -9.84 30.72
CA THR A 153 -7.18 -10.21 31.17
C THR A 153 -8.17 -9.05 31.08
N ASP A 154 -9.41 -9.37 30.71
CA ASP A 154 -10.58 -8.48 30.65
C ASP A 154 -10.83 -7.75 31.98
N ASP A 155 -10.91 -6.42 31.91
CA ASP A 155 -11.76 -5.58 32.77
C ASP A 155 -12.34 -4.47 31.86
N GLU A 156 -13.61 -4.63 31.49
CA GLU A 156 -14.37 -3.68 30.66
C GLU A 156 -14.78 -2.43 31.47
N PRO A 157 -14.58 -1.21 30.95
CA PRO A 157 -15.38 -0.07 31.32
C PRO A 157 -16.41 0.26 30.22
N GLU A 158 -17.68 0.40 30.62
CA GLU A 158 -18.79 0.75 29.73
C GLU A 158 -18.61 2.11 29.03
N PRO A 159 -19.12 2.26 27.78
CA PRO A 159 -19.03 3.50 27.03
C PRO A 159 -20.04 4.56 27.53
N SER A 160 -19.53 5.69 27.99
CA SER A 160 -20.33 6.88 28.29
C SER A 160 -20.86 7.54 27.01
N LYS A 161 -22.10 8.03 27.14
CA LYS A 161 -22.99 8.51 26.09
C LYS A 161 -22.52 9.78 25.39
N GLU A 162 -23.00 9.89 24.15
CA GLU A 162 -22.99 11.05 23.25
C GLU A 162 -23.11 12.40 23.96
N ASP A 163 -22.19 13.32 23.67
CA ASP A 163 -22.38 14.74 23.99
C ASP A 163 -22.28 15.60 22.72
N LYS A 164 -23.35 16.35 22.49
CA LYS A 164 -23.53 17.29 21.38
C LYS A 164 -23.04 18.66 21.84
N GLY A 165 -21.97 19.12 21.20
CA GLY A 165 -21.84 20.52 20.79
C GLY A 165 -21.63 21.55 21.90
N GLU A 166 -20.43 21.61 22.46
CA GLU A 166 -19.71 22.84 22.75
C GLU A 166 -18.22 22.49 22.78
N VAL A 167 -17.40 23.20 22.01
CA VAL A 167 -15.94 22.98 21.98
C VAL A 167 -15.40 23.55 23.28
N ASP A 168 -15.34 22.72 24.32
CA ASP A 168 -14.63 23.03 25.55
C ASP A 168 -13.20 23.46 25.21
N GLU A 169 -12.86 24.71 25.47
CA GLU A 169 -11.52 25.31 25.34
C GLU A 169 -10.45 24.64 26.26
N LYS A 170 -10.76 23.49 26.88
CA LYS A 170 -9.94 22.81 27.87
C LYS A 170 -9.29 21.52 27.39
N GLN A 171 -9.70 20.95 26.25
CA GLN A 171 -9.04 19.73 25.76
C GLN A 171 -7.69 20.08 25.11
N PRO A 172 -6.57 19.51 25.60
CA PRO A 172 -5.25 19.87 25.11
C PRO A 172 -4.96 19.32 23.71
N LEU A 173 -5.80 18.40 23.21
CA LEU A 173 -5.78 17.87 21.86
C LEU A 173 -7.23 17.74 21.34
N SER A 174 -7.52 18.34 20.19
CA SER A 174 -8.79 18.20 19.49
C SER A 174 -8.54 17.97 18.00
N VAL A 175 -9.09 16.87 17.48
CA VAL A 175 -8.98 16.47 16.08
C VAL A 175 -10.39 16.30 15.51
N VAL A 176 -10.75 17.14 14.55
CA VAL A 176 -12.06 17.09 13.90
C VAL A 176 -11.88 16.81 12.42
N TYR A 177 -12.58 15.79 11.92
CA TYR A 177 -12.62 15.45 10.51
C TYR A 177 -14.06 15.52 10.00
N ARG A 178 -14.34 16.43 9.07
CA ARG A 178 -15.67 16.67 8.50
C ARG A 178 -15.53 17.00 7.02
N GLN A 179 -16.36 16.36 6.18
CA GLN A 179 -16.43 16.64 4.73
C GLN A 179 -15.07 16.57 4.01
N GLY A 180 -14.20 15.63 4.40
CA GLY A 180 -12.87 15.51 3.79
C GLY A 180 -11.83 16.49 4.34
N LEU A 181 -12.21 17.40 5.25
CA LEU A 181 -11.31 18.38 5.86
C LEU A 181 -10.99 17.98 7.30
N LEU A 182 -9.72 18.02 7.63
CA LEU A 182 -9.17 17.80 8.96
C LEU A 182 -8.89 19.17 9.60
N SER A 183 -9.19 19.35 10.88
CA SER A 183 -8.72 20.46 11.69
C SER A 183 -8.10 19.93 12.97
N LEU A 184 -7.03 20.59 13.41
CA LEU A 184 -6.22 20.14 14.54
C LEU A 184 -5.96 21.29 15.49
N HIS A 185 -6.24 21.09 16.77
CA HIS A 185 -5.80 21.94 17.85
C HIS A 185 -4.99 21.10 18.83
N ALA A 186 -3.71 21.44 19.02
CA ALA A 186 -2.80 20.75 19.93
C ALA A 186 -2.07 21.77 20.79
N LYS A 187 -2.04 21.57 22.11
CA LYS A 187 -1.33 22.40 23.07
C LYS A 187 -0.37 21.53 23.89
N GLU A 188 0.93 21.73 23.66
CA GLU A 188 2.05 21.03 24.30
C GLU A 188 1.95 19.49 24.23
N GLN A 189 1.42 18.97 23.11
CA GLN A 189 1.22 17.53 22.93
C GLN A 189 2.41 16.88 22.24
N PRO A 190 2.83 15.67 22.64
CA PRO A 190 3.85 14.92 21.90
C PRO A 190 3.41 14.66 20.47
N LEU A 191 4.31 14.81 19.49
CA LEU A 191 4.02 14.54 18.07
C LEU A 191 3.39 13.15 17.87
N ARG A 192 3.93 12.13 18.56
CA ARG A 192 3.40 10.77 18.53
C ARG A 192 1.89 10.72 18.86
N THR A 193 1.49 11.34 19.97
CA THR A 193 0.09 11.39 20.42
C THR A 193 -0.79 12.12 19.41
N VAL A 194 -0.28 13.21 18.82
CA VAL A 194 -1.00 13.96 17.78
C VAL A 194 -1.21 13.10 16.52
N LEU A 195 -0.17 12.40 16.04
CA LEU A 195 -0.26 11.53 14.87
C LEU A 195 -1.20 10.35 15.10
N GLU A 196 -1.16 9.72 16.27
CA GLU A 196 -2.05 8.62 16.64
C GLU A 196 -3.51 9.08 16.70
N ALA A 197 -3.79 10.27 17.26
CA ALA A 197 -5.14 10.84 17.28
C ALA A 197 -5.65 11.19 15.86
N VAL A 198 -4.79 11.74 15.01
CA VAL A 198 -5.13 12.01 13.60
C VAL A 198 -5.40 10.71 12.85
N ALA A 199 -4.56 9.70 13.03
CA ALA A 199 -4.70 8.40 12.39
C ALA A 199 -5.98 7.68 12.81
N ALA A 200 -6.29 7.68 14.11
CA ALA A 200 -7.54 7.14 14.65
C ALA A 200 -8.76 7.86 14.06
N ARG A 201 -8.70 9.19 13.93
CA ARG A 201 -9.81 9.97 13.37
C ARG A 201 -10.03 9.70 11.87
N LEU A 202 -8.96 9.46 11.13
CA LEU A 202 -8.98 9.15 9.71
C LEU A 202 -9.18 7.65 9.42
N ASN A 203 -9.16 6.80 10.45
CA ASN A 203 -9.17 5.34 10.34
C ASN A 203 -8.04 4.80 9.43
N VAL A 204 -6.82 5.29 9.64
CA VAL A 204 -5.62 4.87 8.89
C VAL A 204 -4.57 4.30 9.82
N ALA A 205 -3.73 3.39 9.32
CA ALA A 205 -2.62 2.87 10.10
C ALA A 205 -1.56 3.96 10.32
N CYS A 206 -0.98 3.99 11.53
CA CYS A 206 0.11 4.89 11.88
C CYS A 206 1.27 4.13 12.52
N ASP A 207 2.48 4.41 12.05
CA ASP A 207 3.71 3.88 12.59
C ASP A 207 4.53 5.02 13.19
N THR A 208 4.58 5.07 14.52
CA THR A 208 5.21 6.13 15.30
C THR A 208 6.47 5.67 16.03
N GLN A 209 7.04 4.51 15.70
CA GLN A 209 8.19 3.93 16.42
C GLN A 209 9.39 4.89 16.51
N GLN A 210 9.55 5.77 15.51
CA GLN A 210 10.64 6.75 15.43
C GLN A 210 10.19 8.18 15.65
N ALA A 211 8.94 8.41 16.08
CA ALA A 211 8.45 9.75 16.33
C ALA A 211 9.19 10.40 17.51
N ALA A 212 9.69 11.61 17.31
CA ALA A 212 10.33 12.38 18.36
C ALA A 212 9.36 12.67 19.51
N SER A 213 9.88 12.78 20.75
CA SER A 213 9.15 13.27 21.93
C SER A 213 8.91 14.79 21.90
N GLU A 214 9.07 15.41 20.73
CA GLU A 214 8.87 16.84 20.53
C GLU A 214 7.43 17.22 20.86
N LYS A 215 7.30 18.21 21.75
CA LYS A 215 6.01 18.78 22.13
C LYS A 215 5.63 19.84 21.11
N ILE A 216 4.41 19.72 20.61
CA ILE A 216 3.86 20.57 19.58
C ILE A 216 2.72 21.39 20.17
N THR A 217 2.76 22.70 19.94
CA THR A 217 1.66 23.62 20.19
C THR A 217 1.29 24.28 18.87
N MET A 218 0.17 23.88 18.27
CA MET A 218 -0.31 24.44 17.01
C MET A 218 -1.82 24.35 16.89
N THR A 219 -2.40 25.31 16.16
CA THR A 219 -3.80 25.30 15.74
C THR A 219 -3.83 25.41 14.23
N LEU A 220 -4.42 24.42 13.57
CA LEU A 220 -4.52 24.33 12.11
C LEU A 220 -6.00 24.41 11.71
N THR A 221 -6.28 25.35 10.81
CA THR A 221 -7.61 25.51 10.20
C THR A 221 -7.98 24.29 9.35
N PRO A 222 -9.28 24.04 9.13
CA PRO A 222 -9.75 22.93 8.30
C PRO A 222 -9.05 22.90 6.93
N ASN A 223 -8.38 21.80 6.61
CA ASN A 223 -7.67 21.59 5.35
C ASN A 223 -7.60 20.10 4.98
N ALA A 224 -7.12 19.76 3.79
CA ALA A 224 -6.88 18.38 3.39
C ALA A 224 -5.91 17.70 4.38
N PRO A 225 -6.15 16.42 4.76
CA PRO A 225 -5.32 15.71 5.75
C PRO A 225 -3.83 15.75 5.45
N VAL A 226 -3.48 15.63 4.16
CA VAL A 226 -2.09 15.64 3.67
C VAL A 226 -1.40 16.97 3.96
N GLU A 227 -2.10 18.08 3.77
CA GLU A 227 -1.57 19.42 4.03
C GLU A 227 -1.38 19.67 5.52
N ILE A 228 -2.28 19.17 6.36
CA ILE A 228 -2.11 19.21 7.81
C ILE A 228 -0.89 18.39 8.25
N LEU A 229 -0.74 17.16 7.73
CA LEU A 229 0.39 16.30 8.05
C LEU A 229 1.73 16.90 7.60
N ARG A 230 1.77 17.56 6.43
CA ARG A 230 2.94 18.32 5.97
C ARG A 230 3.31 19.47 6.91
N LYS A 231 2.32 20.19 7.44
CA LYS A 231 2.54 21.29 8.40
C LYS A 231 2.94 20.79 9.79
N LEU A 232 2.53 19.56 10.14
CA LEU A 232 2.84 18.95 11.43
C LEU A 232 4.31 18.58 11.57
N SER A 233 4.90 17.94 10.55
CA SER A 233 6.30 17.56 10.56
C SER A 233 6.81 17.35 9.14
N ALA A 234 8.06 17.73 8.90
CA ALA A 234 8.76 17.46 7.64
C ALA A 234 9.25 16.00 7.53
N GLN A 235 9.15 15.20 8.60
CA GLN A 235 9.72 13.85 8.71
C GLN A 235 8.65 12.75 8.69
N LEU A 236 7.60 12.93 7.89
CA LEU A 236 6.57 11.94 7.68
C LEU A 236 6.67 11.35 6.27
N VAL A 237 6.41 10.06 6.19
CA VAL A 237 6.16 9.34 4.94
C VAL A 237 4.68 9.01 4.91
N LEU A 238 4.00 9.54 3.89
CA LEU A 238 2.56 9.38 3.67
C LEU A 238 2.35 8.41 2.52
N TYR A 239 1.68 7.31 2.80
CA TYR A 239 1.24 6.37 1.77
C TYR A 239 -0.18 6.72 1.36
N GLN A 240 -0.42 6.90 0.07
CA GLN A 240 -1.69 7.37 -0.46
C GLN A 240 -2.11 6.54 -1.66
N ARG A 241 -3.41 6.37 -1.85
CA ARG A 241 -4.01 5.87 -3.08
C ARG A 241 -4.64 7.01 -3.85
N HIS A 242 -4.28 7.14 -5.12
CA HIS A 242 -4.81 8.14 -6.02
C HIS A 242 -5.73 7.46 -7.04
N ASP A 243 -6.97 7.89 -7.13
CA ASP A 243 -7.82 7.61 -8.29
C ASP A 243 -7.43 8.59 -9.39
N TRP A 244 -6.65 8.14 -10.36
CA TRP A 244 -6.19 9.04 -11.43
C TRP A 244 -7.33 9.53 -12.32
N ARG A 245 -8.44 8.80 -12.41
CA ARG A 245 -9.57 9.25 -13.23
C ARG A 245 -10.36 10.37 -12.55
N ARG A 246 -10.58 10.27 -11.24
CA ARG A 246 -11.37 11.25 -10.47
C ARG A 246 -10.53 12.36 -9.83
N GLY A 247 -9.22 12.15 -9.72
CA GLY A 247 -8.33 13.02 -8.94
C GLY A 247 -8.54 12.90 -7.43
N GLU A 248 -9.24 11.86 -6.96
CA GLU A 248 -9.48 11.62 -5.54
C GLU A 248 -8.23 10.98 -4.90
N GLN A 249 -7.94 11.37 -3.66
CA GLN A 249 -6.82 10.85 -2.90
C GLN A 249 -7.28 10.33 -1.54
N VAL A 250 -6.84 9.12 -1.21
CA VAL A 250 -7.13 8.46 0.06
C VAL A 250 -5.82 8.18 0.77
N LEU A 251 -5.71 8.59 2.03
CA LEU A 251 -4.55 8.27 2.87
C LEU A 251 -4.64 6.80 3.31
N LEU A 252 -3.57 6.04 3.13
CA LEU A 252 -3.50 4.62 3.47
C LEU A 252 -2.75 4.40 4.80
N ARG A 253 -1.61 5.06 4.96
CA ARG A 253 -0.74 4.90 6.12
C ARG A 253 0.11 6.13 6.36
N ILE A 254 0.37 6.42 7.64
CA ILE A 254 1.30 7.46 8.09
C ILE A 254 2.48 6.77 8.75
N VAL A 255 3.71 7.15 8.38
CA VAL A 255 4.93 6.65 9.03
C VAL A 255 5.78 7.83 9.46
N ALA A 256 6.07 7.92 10.75
CA ALA A 256 7.03 8.87 11.28
C ALA A 256 8.45 8.32 11.07
N THR A 257 9.29 9.08 10.39
CA THR A 257 10.71 8.76 10.21
C THR A 257 11.57 9.52 11.21
N SER A 258 12.64 8.90 11.69
CA SER A 258 13.66 9.62 12.46
C SER A 258 14.26 10.74 11.60
N PRO A 259 14.64 11.89 12.19
CA PRO A 259 15.51 12.84 11.50
C PRO A 259 16.73 12.07 11.01
N ALA A 260 16.99 12.10 9.70
CA ALA A 260 18.29 11.68 9.20
C ALA A 260 19.32 12.49 9.99
N SER A 261 20.21 11.82 10.71
CA SER A 261 21.31 12.47 11.40
C SER A 261 21.95 13.42 10.40
N ARG A 262 21.82 14.74 10.62
CA ARG A 262 22.47 15.71 9.74
C ARG A 262 23.91 15.24 9.59
N PRO A 263 24.43 15.01 8.37
CA PRO A 263 25.83 14.71 8.21
C PRO A 263 26.56 15.83 8.96
N ARG A 264 27.38 15.45 9.96
CA ARG A 264 28.25 16.40 10.66
C ARG A 264 28.97 17.15 9.56
N SER A 265 28.61 18.42 9.37
CA SER A 265 29.44 19.33 8.62
C SER A 265 30.79 19.28 9.30
N GLU A 266 31.77 18.69 8.62
CA GLU A 266 33.18 18.84 8.97
C GLU A 266 33.43 20.35 9.01
N GLU A 267 33.52 20.89 10.23
CA GLU A 267 34.11 22.21 10.47
C GLU A 267 35.59 22.08 10.14
N ASP A 268 35.99 22.69 9.03
CA ASP A 268 37.37 23.14 8.78
C ASP A 268 37.64 24.43 9.58
#